data_AF-A0A1W1EG54-F1
#
_entry.id   AF-A0A1W1EG54-F1
#
_cell.length_a   1.000
_cell.length_b   1.000
_cell.length_c   1.000
_cell.angle_alpha   90.00
_cell.angle_beta   90.00
_cell.angle_gamma   90.00
#
_symmetry.space_group_name_H-M   'P 1'
#
loop_
_entity.id
_entity.type
_entity.pdbx_description
1 polymer ?
#
loop_
_entity_poly.entity_id
_entity_poly.type
_entity_poly.pdbx_seq_one_letter_code
_entity_poly.pdbx_strand_id
1 'polypeptide(L)'
;MNLEEKYPKLFKKINDNDIELRHLLNVDENYEDYDSEEYEFDHEDYNYVIYIAETIQDVLGEEKMQEFMVKLHDNDAFENFLASELDLYGVKTALIGDEVIELVLNQVEELV
;
A
#
# COMPACT_ATOMS: atom_id res chain seq x y z
N MET A 1 -13.61 -3.49 11.08
CA MET A 1 -14.19 -3.24 9.74
C MET A 1 -14.30 -4.57 9.03
N ASN A 2 -15.38 -4.87 8.31
CA ASN A 2 -15.44 -6.12 7.54
C ASN A 2 -14.82 -5.87 6.16
N LEU A 3 -13.59 -6.37 5.96
CA LEU A 3 -12.82 -6.12 4.74
C LEU A 3 -13.44 -6.82 3.54
N GLU A 4 -13.98 -8.02 3.72
CA GLU A 4 -14.64 -8.79 2.66
C GLU A 4 -15.86 -8.05 2.11
N GLU A 5 -16.65 -7.42 2.97
CA GLU A 5 -17.82 -6.64 2.53
C GLU A 5 -17.44 -5.36 1.77
N LYS A 6 -16.29 -4.77 2.10
CA LYS A 6 -15.80 -3.54 1.44
C LYS A 6 -15.04 -3.82 0.14
N TYR A 7 -14.30 -4.92 0.07
CA TYR A 7 -13.42 -5.28 -1.05
C TYR A 7 -13.78 -6.64 -1.65
N PRO A 8 -15.02 -6.83 -2.14
CA PRO A 8 -15.53 -8.13 -2.53
C PRO A 8 -14.82 -8.75 -3.74
N LYS A 9 -14.28 -7.97 -4.69
CA LYS A 9 -13.56 -8.54 -5.83
C LYS A 9 -12.21 -9.10 -5.41
N LEU A 10 -11.48 -8.36 -4.57
CA LEU A 10 -10.22 -8.81 -3.97
C LEU A 10 -10.44 -10.12 -3.21
N PHE A 11 -11.39 -10.15 -2.27
CA PHE A 11 -11.66 -11.34 -1.47
C PHE A 11 -12.20 -12.51 -2.29
N LYS A 12 -12.90 -12.27 -3.41
CA LYS A 12 -13.32 -13.35 -4.33
C LYS A 12 -12.14 -14.04 -5.02
N LYS A 13 -10.98 -13.38 -5.15
CA LYS A 13 -9.77 -13.97 -5.74
C LYS A 13 -8.93 -14.71 -4.72
N ILE A 14 -9.08 -14.37 -3.44
CA ILE A 14 -8.33 -14.98 -2.37
C ILE A 14 -9.08 -16.24 -1.90
N ASN A 15 -8.41 -17.39 -1.94
CA ASN A 15 -9.00 -18.67 -1.52
C ASN A 15 -8.77 -18.97 -0.03
N ASP A 16 -8.78 -17.95 0.82
CA ASP A 16 -8.53 -18.08 2.25
C ASP A 16 -9.60 -17.33 3.06
N ASN A 17 -10.17 -18.02 4.06
CA ASN A 17 -11.28 -17.54 4.86
C ASN A 17 -10.84 -16.84 6.15
N ASP A 18 -9.54 -16.84 6.48
CA ASP A 18 -8.98 -16.25 7.71
C ASP A 18 -8.05 -15.05 7.42
N ILE A 19 -8.32 -14.29 6.36
CA ILE A 19 -7.51 -13.12 5.99
C ILE A 19 -7.81 -11.91 6.87
N GLU A 20 -6.74 -11.26 7.33
CA GLU A 20 -6.73 -10.01 8.08
C GLU A 20 -6.00 -8.92 7.29
N LEU A 21 -6.17 -7.65 7.67
CA LEU A 21 -5.55 -6.51 6.98
C LEU A 21 -4.03 -6.65 6.82
N ARG A 22 -3.33 -7.06 7.87
CA ARG A 22 -1.87 -7.24 7.86
C ARG A 22 -1.38 -8.30 6.86
N HIS A 23 -2.27 -9.19 6.41
CA HIS A 23 -1.96 -10.20 5.38
C HIS A 23 -2.11 -9.61 3.96
N LEU A 24 -2.64 -8.40 3.83
CA LEU A 24 -2.89 -7.70 2.56
C LEU A 24 -1.96 -6.49 2.40
N LEU A 25 -1.82 -5.69 3.46
CA LEU A 25 -1.19 -4.38 3.42
C LEU A 25 -0.66 -4.01 4.81
N ASN A 26 0.55 -3.45 4.85
CA ASN A 26 1.04 -2.71 6.02
C ASN A 26 1.27 -1.25 5.63
N VAL A 27 0.87 -0.35 6.52
CA VAL A 27 1.11 1.09 6.42
C VAL A 27 1.64 1.54 7.77
N ASP A 28 2.92 1.84 7.82
CA ASP A 28 3.63 2.21 9.04
C ASP A 28 4.09 3.67 8.96
N GLU A 29 4.00 4.40 10.08
CA GLU A 29 4.54 5.75 10.16
C GLU A 29 6.07 5.70 10.06
N ASN A 30 6.61 6.52 9.16
CA ASN A 30 8.05 6.66 9.00
C ASN A 30 8.53 7.69 10.02
N TYR A 31 9.09 7.23 11.14
CA TYR A 31 9.68 8.10 12.14
C TYR A 31 11.18 8.25 11.92
N GLU A 32 11.76 9.32 12.46
CA GLU A 32 13.21 9.45 12.59
C GLU A 32 13.71 8.33 13.52
N ASP A 33 14.25 7.25 12.94
CA ASP A 33 14.90 6.19 13.69
C ASP A 33 16.41 6.47 13.72
N TYR A 34 17.04 6.40 14.89
CA TYR A 34 18.42 6.89 15.11
C TYR A 34 19.49 6.13 14.29
N ASP A 35 19.13 5.02 13.65
CA ASP A 35 19.97 4.17 12.79
C ASP A 35 19.63 4.31 11.27
N SER A 36 18.90 5.35 10.86
CA SER A 36 18.34 5.52 9.51
C SER A 36 19.30 6.00 8.42
N GLU A 37 20.63 5.96 8.63
CA GLU A 37 21.60 6.35 7.58
C GLU A 37 21.55 5.44 6.33
N GLU A 38 20.91 4.27 6.40
CA GLU A 38 20.73 3.33 5.27
C GLU A 38 19.30 3.21 4.73
N TYR A 39 18.32 3.95 5.28
CA TYR A 39 16.93 3.83 4.80
C TYR A 39 16.67 4.79 3.63
N GLU A 40 16.13 4.28 2.52
CA GLU A 40 15.86 5.10 1.32
C GLU A 40 14.74 6.13 1.52
N PHE A 41 13.90 5.95 2.54
CA PHE A 41 12.78 6.82 2.85
C PHE A 41 13.14 7.80 3.97
N ASP A 42 13.60 8.99 3.59
CA ASP A 42 13.78 10.09 4.55
C ASP A 42 12.42 10.49 5.15
N HIS A 43 12.31 10.43 6.47
CA HIS A 43 11.08 10.75 7.21
C HIS A 43 10.60 12.20 7.00
N GLU A 44 11.49 13.14 6.66
CA GLU A 44 11.10 14.51 6.31
C GLU A 44 10.36 14.55 4.97
N ASP A 45 10.71 13.65 4.05
CA ASP A 45 10.19 13.58 2.69
C ASP A 45 9.12 12.52 2.49
N TYR A 46 8.99 11.54 3.41
CA TYR A 46 8.01 10.46 3.38
C TYR A 46 7.56 10.12 4.81
N ASN A 47 6.31 10.41 5.17
CA ASN A 47 5.79 10.18 6.52
C ASN A 47 5.18 8.78 6.72
N TYR A 48 4.98 8.01 5.65
CA TYR A 48 4.52 6.62 5.73
C TYR A 48 5.34 5.71 4.81
N VAL A 49 5.55 4.48 5.26
CA VAL A 49 6.04 3.36 4.46
C VAL A 49 4.89 2.40 4.23
N ILE A 50 4.68 2.03 2.98
CA ILE A 50 3.60 1.14 2.53
C ILE A 50 4.24 -0.13 1.99
N TYR A 51 3.82 -1.27 2.53
CA TYR A 51 4.21 -2.59 2.05
C TYR A 51 2.99 -3.39 1.58
N ILE A 52 3.01 -3.80 0.30
CA ILE A 52 1.96 -4.60 -0.33
C ILE A 52 2.30 -6.08 -0.12
N ALA A 53 1.48 -6.80 0.64
CA ALA A 53 1.75 -8.21 0.91
C ALA A 53 1.65 -9.08 -0.36
N GLU A 54 2.39 -10.19 -0.40
CA GLU A 54 2.40 -11.16 -1.51
C GLU A 54 0.99 -11.57 -1.96
N THR A 55 0.02 -11.63 -1.03
CA THR A 55 -1.38 -11.97 -1.37
C THR A 55 -2.00 -11.00 -2.39
N ILE A 56 -1.77 -9.69 -2.24
CA ILE A 56 -2.25 -8.71 -3.23
C ILE A 56 -1.45 -8.84 -4.53
N GLN A 57 -0.14 -9.03 -4.42
CA GLN A 57 0.74 -9.18 -5.59
C GLN A 57 0.33 -10.37 -6.46
N ASP A 58 0.01 -11.51 -5.85
CA ASP A 58 -0.48 -12.72 -6.55
C ASP A 58 -1.84 -12.51 -7.21
N VAL A 59 -2.73 -11.74 -6.56
CA VAL A 59 -4.07 -11.45 -7.11
C VAL A 59 -3.98 -10.54 -8.33
N LEU A 60 -3.11 -9.53 -8.29
CA LEU A 60 -2.94 -8.56 -9.38
C LEU A 60 -2.04 -9.10 -10.50
N GLY A 61 -0.96 -9.79 -10.14
CA GLY A 61 0.12 -10.15 -11.05
C GLY A 61 1.00 -8.96 -11.45
N GLU A 62 2.16 -9.24 -12.03
CA GLU A 62 3.21 -8.24 -12.32
C GLU A 62 2.71 -7.07 -13.17
N GLU A 63 1.92 -7.32 -14.22
CA GLU A 63 1.41 -6.27 -15.11
C GLU A 63 0.50 -5.28 -14.37
N LYS A 64 -0.45 -5.78 -13.58
CA LYS A 64 -1.35 -4.92 -12.80
C LYS A 64 -0.66 -4.29 -11.60
N MET A 65 0.38 -4.92 -11.04
CA MET A 65 1.21 -4.31 -10.00
C MET A 65 1.94 -3.07 -10.54
N GLN A 66 2.43 -3.11 -11.79
CA GLN A 66 3.01 -1.93 -12.43
C GLN A 66 1.96 -0.84 -12.67
N GLU A 67 0.76 -1.20 -13.16
CA GLU A 67 -0.35 -0.24 -13.31
C GLU A 67 -0.75 0.38 -11.96
N PHE A 68 -0.82 -0.44 -10.93
CA PHE A 68 -1.12 -0.04 -9.56
C PHE A 68 -0.10 0.96 -9.01
N MET A 69 1.19 0.66 -9.16
CA MET A 69 2.26 1.56 -8.74
C MET A 69 2.17 2.92 -9.45
N VAL A 70 1.91 2.93 -10.77
CA VAL A 70 1.73 4.19 -11.52
C VAL A 70 0.50 4.96 -11.03
N LYS A 71 -0.62 4.28 -10.79
CA LYS A 71 -1.83 4.90 -10.23
C LYS A 71 -1.60 5.52 -8.86
N LEU A 72 -0.81 4.87 -8.00
CA LEU A 72 -0.45 5.41 -6.69
C LEU A 72 0.48 6.62 -6.83
N HIS A 73 1.52 6.51 -7.65
CA HIS A 73 2.45 7.62 -7.92
C HIS A 73 1.73 8.87 -8.44
N ASP A 74 0.76 8.71 -9.34
CA ASP A 74 0.01 9.81 -9.95
C ASP A 74 -1.18 10.28 -9.10
N ASN A 75 -1.32 9.77 -7.86
CA ASN A 75 -2.43 10.13 -7.00
C ASN A 75 -2.19 11.48 -6.30
N ASP A 76 -3.07 12.44 -6.53
CA ASP A 76 -3.00 13.79 -5.94
C ASP A 76 -3.05 13.81 -4.39
N ALA A 77 -3.42 12.70 -3.74
CA ALA A 77 -3.35 12.58 -2.28
C ALA A 77 -1.93 12.46 -1.74
N PHE A 78 -0.95 12.11 -2.58
CA PHE A 78 0.45 11.98 -2.21
C PHE A 78 1.23 13.20 -2.70
N GLU A 79 1.82 13.93 -1.76
CA GLU A 79 2.70 15.07 -2.03
C GLU A 79 4.05 14.60 -2.60
N ASN A 80 4.56 13.50 -2.05
CA ASN A 80 5.72 12.77 -2.55
C ASN A 80 5.38 11.28 -2.60
N PHE A 81 5.95 10.60 -3.59
CA PHE A 81 5.86 9.16 -3.73
C PHE A 81 7.19 8.62 -4.25
N LEU A 82 7.72 7.60 -3.58
CA LEU A 82 8.90 6.86 -4.01
C LEU A 82 8.61 5.37 -3.97
N ALA A 83 8.73 4.70 -5.11
CA ALA A 83 8.76 3.25 -5.15
C ALA A 83 10.22 2.77 -5.08
N SER A 84 10.59 2.14 -3.97
CA SER A 84 11.88 1.43 -3.86
C SER A 84 11.79 0.08 -4.59
N GLU A 85 10.67 -0.63 -4.38
CA GLU A 85 10.36 -1.90 -5.04
C GLU A 85 8.93 -1.88 -5.62
N LEU A 86 8.52 -2.96 -6.29
CA LEU A 86 7.17 -3.08 -6.84
C LEU A 86 6.09 -3.16 -5.77
N ASP A 87 6.45 -3.48 -4.52
CA ASP A 87 5.56 -3.68 -3.39
C ASP A 87 5.95 -2.84 -2.16
N LEU A 88 7.01 -2.04 -2.24
CA LEU A 88 7.49 -1.19 -1.14
C LEU A 88 7.60 0.27 -1.56
N TYR A 89 6.81 1.12 -0.91
CA TYR A 89 6.68 2.54 -1.25
C TYR A 89 6.87 3.43 -0.02
N GLY A 90 7.54 4.56 -0.20
CA GLY A 90 7.52 5.69 0.71
C GLY A 90 6.58 6.75 0.19
N VAL A 91 5.71 7.29 1.05
CA VAL A 91 4.76 8.34 0.68
C VAL A 91 4.78 9.50 1.66
N LYS A 92 4.52 10.70 1.14
CA LYS A 92 4.18 11.88 1.94
C LYS A 92 2.75 12.28 1.69
N THR A 93 1.97 12.37 2.75
CA THR A 93 0.55 12.71 2.63
C THR A 93 0.02 13.37 3.88
N ALA A 94 -1.02 14.19 3.72
CA ALA A 94 -1.80 14.73 4.83
C ALA A 94 -2.83 13.74 5.40
N LEU A 95 -3.04 12.60 4.72
CA LEU A 95 -3.92 11.52 5.18
C LEU A 95 -3.36 10.83 6.42
N ILE A 96 -4.25 10.32 7.26
CA ILE A 96 -3.85 9.43 8.37
C ILE A 96 -3.71 7.97 7.87
N GLY A 97 -3.00 7.12 8.61
CA GLY A 97 -2.74 5.73 8.22
C GLY A 97 -3.97 4.93 7.78
N ASP A 98 -5.11 5.05 8.50
CA ASP A 98 -6.36 4.38 8.11
C ASP A 98 -6.90 4.87 6.75
N GLU A 99 -6.76 6.16 6.44
CA GLU A 99 -7.18 6.75 5.16
C GLU A 99 -6.25 6.31 4.02
N VAL A 100 -4.96 6.18 4.30
CA VAL A 100 -3.99 5.60 3.36
C VAL A 100 -4.33 4.14 3.06
N ILE A 101 -4.61 3.34 4.10
CA ILE A 101 -5.06 1.96 3.96
C ILE A 101 -6.29 1.86 3.06
N GLU A 102 -7.31 2.69 3.31
CA GLU A 102 -8.53 2.70 2.51
C GLU A 102 -8.25 3.11 1.06
N LEU A 103 -7.43 4.15 0.83
CA LEU A 103 -7.05 4.58 -0.51
C LEU A 103 -6.36 3.46 -1.29
N VAL A 104 -5.35 2.83 -0.69
CA VAL A 104 -4.56 1.77 -1.32
C VAL A 104 -5.44 0.56 -1.65
N LEU A 105 -6.26 0.08 -0.71
CA LEU A 105 -7.14 -1.06 -0.94
C LEU A 105 -8.25 -0.77 -1.96
N ASN A 106 -8.76 0.45 -2.01
CA ASN A 106 -9.71 0.86 -3.07
C ASN A 106 -9.07 0.78 -4.45
N GLN A 107 -7.82 1.23 -4.60
CA GLN A 107 -7.10 1.13 -5.88
C GLN A 107 -6.86 -0.33 -6.29
N VAL A 108 -6.54 -1.22 -5.34
CA VAL A 108 -6.44 -2.66 -5.60
C VAL A 108 -7.78 -3.22 -6.07
N GLU A 109 -8.87 -2.96 -5.35
CA GLU A 109 -10.22 -3.42 -5.69
C GLU A 109 -10.71 -2.94 -7.08
N GLU A 110 -10.26 -1.77 -7.54
CA GLU A 110 -10.53 -1.32 -8.91
C GLU A 110 -9.82 -2.14 -9.98
N LEU A 111 -8.60 -2.61 -9.69
CA LEU A 111 -7.75 -3.34 -10.62
C LEU A 111 -8.03 -4.84 -10.67
N VAL A 112 -8.61 -5.42 -9.62
CA VAL A 112 -9.00 -6.85 -9.57
C VAL A 112 -10.11 -7.18 -10.57
#